data_AF-A0A941RM41-F1
#
_entry.id   AF-A0A941RM41-F1
#
_cell.length_a   1.000
_cell.length_b   1.000
_cell.length_c   1.000
_cell.angle_alpha   90.00
_cell.angle_beta   90.00
_cell.angle_gamma   90.00
#
_symmetry.space_group_name_H-M   'P 1'
#
loop_
_entity.id
_entity.type
_entity.pdbx_description
1 polymer ?
#
loop_
_entity_poly.entity_id
_entity_poly.type
_entity_poly.pdbx_seq_one_letter_code
_entity_poly.pdbx_strand_id
1 'polypeptide(L)'
;MDLQDWQALDEIMRQQRSAEDQALLQDFQSAWRSTKQISPIKLLRKINFASADGIDAIFKAHPARSWHDAVDNVGRAFSVLNLSRGALNSVYGVYHSHAVHDRNRPDIESVVADATKEVFAFSFAALSLVEAYRRFESTAPNISARFNQLRREIFRNPLLSNFIQELRNSFSHRILIAARPHYSVKLDAQRTVTTSLQFDREQLSKAKWNSESRQFIETTETLDVMQIISSYFDCAADLHRRYLTETGLEHDPHFKDYLRLQMAREAASHELTLGLVLQATKSQAVNPYPHLARYFTADELQRIRSLDDHSQAQVDYLIGLRDPIGLCSDELRQGLYRLFQVPS
;
A
#
# COMPACT_ATOMS: atom_id res chain seq x y z
N MET A 1 -49.19 -19.68 -0.55
CA MET A 1 -48.15 -19.19 -1.46
C MET A 1 -47.28 -20.38 -1.80
N ASP A 2 -47.39 -20.86 -3.02
CA ASP A 2 -46.65 -22.04 -3.47
C ASP A 2 -45.20 -21.68 -3.84
N LEU A 3 -44.40 -22.69 -4.23
CA LEU A 3 -43.01 -22.47 -4.63
C LEU A 3 -42.89 -21.58 -5.88
N GLN A 4 -43.88 -21.59 -6.77
CA GLN A 4 -43.87 -20.79 -7.99
C GLN A 4 -44.12 -19.31 -7.68
N ASP A 5 -45.03 -19.02 -6.74
CA ASP A 5 -45.27 -17.66 -6.24
C ASP A 5 -43.99 -17.04 -5.64
N TRP A 6 -43.22 -17.81 -4.86
CA TRP A 6 -41.95 -17.34 -4.28
C TRP A 6 -40.89 -17.07 -5.34
N GLN A 7 -40.77 -17.93 -6.36
CA GLN A 7 -39.84 -17.74 -7.47
C GLN A 7 -40.20 -16.51 -8.31
N ALA A 8 -41.49 -16.29 -8.57
CA ALA A 8 -41.96 -15.12 -9.29
C ALA A 8 -41.68 -13.83 -8.50
N LEU A 9 -41.91 -13.84 -7.19
CA LEU A 9 -41.63 -12.68 -6.33
C LEU A 9 -40.13 -12.37 -6.25
N ASP A 10 -39.28 -13.38 -6.10
CA ASP A 10 -37.82 -13.19 -6.10
C ASP A 10 -37.30 -12.63 -7.44
N GLU A 11 -37.84 -13.11 -8.57
CA GLU A 11 -37.51 -12.58 -9.89
C GLU A 11 -37.95 -11.11 -10.03
N ILE A 12 -39.15 -10.75 -9.58
CA ILE A 12 -39.63 -9.36 -9.59
C ILE A 12 -38.70 -8.46 -8.73
N MET A 13 -38.34 -8.91 -7.53
CA MET A 13 -37.43 -8.17 -6.65
C MET A 13 -36.03 -8.00 -7.28
N ARG A 14 -35.50 -9.04 -7.94
CA ARG A 14 -34.22 -8.97 -8.65
C ARG A 14 -34.28 -7.99 -9.83
N GLN A 15 -35.36 -8.01 -10.61
CA GLN A 15 -35.56 -7.09 -11.73
C GLN A 15 -35.69 -5.63 -11.25
N GLN A 16 -36.45 -5.39 -10.19
CA GLN A 16 -36.61 -4.06 -9.60
C GLN A 16 -35.25 -3.53 -9.11
N ARG A 17 -34.50 -4.34 -8.36
CA ARG A 17 -33.16 -3.95 -7.87
C ARG A 17 -32.19 -3.65 -9.00
N SER A 18 -32.18 -4.47 -10.05
CA SER A 18 -31.35 -4.24 -11.25
C SER A 18 -31.72 -2.93 -11.95
N ALA A 19 -33.01 -2.61 -12.08
CA ALA A 19 -33.47 -1.34 -12.64
C ALA A 19 -33.06 -0.13 -11.77
N GLU A 20 -33.14 -0.26 -10.44
CA GLU A 20 -32.69 0.77 -9.49
C GLU A 20 -31.18 1.00 -9.58
N ASP A 21 -30.37 -0.06 -9.63
CA ASP A 21 -28.91 0.02 -9.80
C ASP A 21 -28.54 0.65 -11.16
N GLN A 22 -29.27 0.33 -12.23
CA GLN A 22 -29.05 0.92 -13.54
C GLN A 22 -29.40 2.42 -13.55
N ALA A 23 -30.51 2.81 -12.93
CA ALA A 23 -30.88 4.22 -12.78
C ALA A 23 -29.83 4.98 -11.95
N LEU A 24 -29.32 4.36 -10.90
CA LEU A 24 -28.25 4.92 -10.08
C LEU A 24 -26.96 5.12 -10.87
N LEU A 25 -26.53 4.11 -11.64
CA LEU A 25 -25.37 4.20 -12.51
C LEU A 25 -25.49 5.35 -13.53
N GLN A 26 -26.67 5.52 -14.13
CA GLN A 26 -26.94 6.61 -15.06
C GLN A 26 -26.82 7.99 -14.39
N ASP A 27 -27.30 8.11 -13.14
CA ASP A 27 -27.17 9.34 -12.36
C ASP A 27 -25.69 9.68 -12.08
N PHE A 28 -24.88 8.69 -11.68
CA PHE A 28 -23.42 8.88 -11.52
C PHE A 28 -22.75 9.29 -12.83
N GLN A 29 -23.06 8.62 -13.93
CA GLN A 29 -22.50 8.96 -15.25
C GLN A 29 -22.88 10.39 -15.67
N SER A 30 -24.11 10.83 -15.38
CA SER A 30 -24.56 12.20 -15.61
C SER A 30 -23.81 13.21 -14.74
N ALA A 31 -23.60 12.90 -13.46
CA ALA A 31 -22.80 13.72 -12.54
C ALA A 31 -21.35 13.88 -13.04
N TRP A 32 -20.70 12.80 -13.45
CA TRP A 32 -19.33 12.83 -13.99
C TRP A 32 -19.22 13.65 -15.27
N ARG A 33 -20.19 13.54 -16.19
CA ARG A 33 -20.22 14.34 -17.43
C ARG A 33 -20.42 15.83 -17.16
N SER A 34 -21.20 16.17 -16.14
CA SER A 34 -21.46 17.57 -15.77
C SER A 34 -20.41 18.17 -14.84
N THR A 35 -19.36 17.40 -14.47
CA THR A 35 -18.35 17.77 -13.46
C THR A 35 -18.94 18.16 -12.10
N LYS A 36 -20.21 17.81 -11.85
CA LYS A 36 -20.89 18.12 -10.59
C LYS A 36 -20.49 17.09 -9.55
N GLN A 37 -19.88 17.57 -8.48
CA GLN A 37 -19.50 16.74 -7.35
C GLN A 37 -20.74 16.36 -6.53
N ILE A 38 -20.96 15.06 -6.31
CA ILE A 38 -22.02 14.58 -5.40
C ILE A 38 -21.57 14.89 -3.96
N SER A 39 -22.44 15.52 -3.17
CA SER A 39 -22.14 15.79 -1.75
C SER A 39 -21.91 14.49 -0.98
N PRO A 40 -20.99 14.44 0.01
CA PRO A 40 -20.66 13.20 0.74
C PRO A 40 -21.87 12.44 1.29
N ILE A 41 -22.84 13.14 1.90
CA ILE A 41 -24.04 12.52 2.48
C ILE A 41 -24.92 11.87 1.40
N LYS A 42 -25.12 12.55 0.26
CA LYS A 42 -25.88 11.99 -0.87
C LYS A 42 -25.15 10.79 -1.49
N LEU A 43 -23.83 10.85 -1.55
CA LEU A 43 -22.98 9.75 -2.04
C LEU A 43 -23.13 8.52 -1.15
N LEU A 44 -22.98 8.67 0.17
CA LEU A 44 -23.13 7.57 1.12
C LEU A 44 -24.53 6.96 1.04
N ARG A 45 -25.59 7.78 1.05
CA ARG A 45 -26.97 7.28 0.93
C ARG A 45 -27.15 6.46 -0.35
N LYS A 46 -26.66 6.99 -1.49
CA LYS A 46 -26.72 6.29 -2.78
C LYS A 46 -26.01 4.93 -2.75
N ILE A 47 -24.85 4.85 -2.09
CA ILE A 47 -24.10 3.60 -1.96
C ILE A 47 -24.79 2.63 -0.99
N ASN A 48 -25.29 3.11 0.16
CA ASN A 48 -25.96 2.27 1.17
C ASN A 48 -27.21 1.54 0.63
N PHE A 49 -27.90 2.13 -0.35
CA PHE A 49 -29.09 1.53 -0.97
C PHE A 49 -28.77 0.74 -2.27
N ALA A 50 -27.55 0.81 -2.78
CA ALA A 50 -27.15 0.08 -3.98
C ALA A 50 -26.85 -1.38 -3.64
N SER A 51 -27.11 -2.27 -4.60
CA SER A 51 -26.63 -3.65 -4.46
C SER A 51 -25.11 -3.72 -4.62
N ALA A 52 -24.48 -4.83 -4.20
CA ALA A 52 -23.05 -5.04 -4.42
C ALA A 52 -22.68 -4.96 -5.91
N ASP A 53 -23.50 -5.57 -6.79
CA ASP A 53 -23.32 -5.53 -8.24
C ASP A 53 -23.48 -4.11 -8.80
N GLY A 54 -24.46 -3.35 -8.27
CA GLY A 54 -24.67 -1.95 -8.62
C GLY A 54 -23.47 -1.08 -8.26
N ILE A 55 -22.93 -1.24 -7.04
CA ILE A 55 -21.72 -0.55 -6.59
C ILE A 55 -20.55 -0.89 -7.52
N ASP A 56 -20.30 -2.18 -7.78
CA ASP A 56 -19.20 -2.61 -8.65
C ASP A 56 -19.36 -2.10 -10.09
N ALA A 57 -20.59 -1.99 -10.60
CA ALA A 57 -20.87 -1.37 -11.89
C ALA A 57 -20.53 0.13 -11.90
N ILE A 58 -20.83 0.88 -10.82
CA ILE A 58 -20.46 2.28 -10.66
C ILE A 58 -18.94 2.44 -10.67
N PHE A 59 -18.22 1.66 -9.84
CA PHE A 59 -16.75 1.68 -9.86
C PHE A 59 -16.18 1.33 -11.23
N LYS A 60 -16.77 0.35 -11.91
CA LYS A 60 -16.35 -0.08 -13.24
C LYS A 60 -16.50 0.99 -14.30
N ALA A 61 -17.56 1.80 -14.21
CA ALA A 61 -17.85 2.86 -15.17
C ALA A 61 -17.13 4.18 -14.86
N HIS A 62 -16.53 4.32 -13.67
CA HIS A 62 -15.92 5.59 -13.26
C HIS A 62 -14.72 5.97 -14.16
N PRO A 63 -14.64 7.21 -14.69
CA PRO A 63 -13.58 7.63 -15.62
C PRO A 63 -12.15 7.44 -15.08
N ALA A 64 -11.93 7.72 -13.80
CA ALA A 64 -10.63 7.56 -13.14
C ALA A 64 -10.31 6.13 -12.65
N ARG A 65 -11.15 5.12 -12.93
CA ARG A 65 -10.90 3.75 -12.48
C ARG A 65 -9.53 3.24 -12.92
N SER A 66 -9.21 3.41 -14.20
CA SER A 66 -7.96 2.89 -14.76
C SER A 66 -6.74 3.57 -14.13
N TRP A 67 -6.84 4.86 -13.80
CA TRP A 67 -5.81 5.60 -13.07
C TRP A 67 -5.63 5.03 -11.66
N HIS A 68 -6.73 4.82 -10.93
CA HIS A 68 -6.69 4.20 -9.61
C HIS A 68 -6.06 2.80 -9.67
N ASP A 69 -6.51 1.94 -10.58
CA ASP A 69 -5.95 0.58 -10.72
C ASP A 69 -4.45 0.62 -11.01
N ALA A 70 -3.98 1.62 -11.77
CA ALA A 70 -2.55 1.81 -12.03
C ALA A 70 -1.78 2.32 -10.80
N VAL A 71 -2.34 3.29 -10.06
CA VAL A 71 -1.76 3.82 -8.80
C VAL A 71 -1.66 2.73 -7.74
N ASP A 72 -2.71 1.94 -7.56
CA ASP A 72 -2.73 0.80 -6.65
C ASP A 72 -1.70 -0.26 -7.05
N ASN A 73 -1.57 -0.56 -8.34
CA ASN A 73 -0.55 -1.48 -8.84
C ASN A 73 0.88 -0.96 -8.59
N VAL A 74 1.13 0.34 -8.73
CA VAL A 74 2.41 0.97 -8.35
C VAL A 74 2.66 0.82 -6.84
N GLY A 75 1.66 1.09 -6.01
CA GLY A 75 1.74 0.93 -4.55
C GLY A 75 2.09 -0.51 -4.14
N ARG A 76 1.40 -1.49 -4.72
CA ARG A 76 1.69 -2.91 -4.48
C ARG A 76 3.10 -3.30 -4.92
N ALA A 77 3.53 -2.90 -6.11
CA ALA A 77 4.87 -3.18 -6.59
C ALA A 77 5.96 -2.54 -5.71
N PHE A 78 5.75 -1.30 -5.26
CA PHE A 78 6.67 -0.62 -4.35
C PHE A 78 6.73 -1.30 -2.97
N SER A 79 5.59 -1.78 -2.46
CA SER A 79 5.54 -2.55 -1.21
C SER A 79 6.39 -3.83 -1.29
N VAL A 80 6.31 -4.56 -2.40
CA VAL A 80 7.16 -5.76 -2.63
C VAL A 80 8.65 -5.39 -2.69
N LEU A 81 9.00 -4.27 -3.33
CA LEU A 81 10.38 -3.76 -3.33
C LEU A 81 10.86 -3.41 -1.91
N ASN A 82 10.02 -2.78 -1.10
CA ASN A 82 10.34 -2.44 0.29
C ASN A 82 10.51 -3.69 1.17
N LEU A 83 9.63 -4.68 1.02
CA LEU A 83 9.74 -5.95 1.74
C LEU A 83 11.03 -6.69 1.40
N SER A 84 11.40 -6.78 0.11
CA SER A 84 12.66 -7.43 -0.29
C SER A 84 13.91 -6.68 0.21
N ARG A 85 13.90 -5.34 0.23
CA ARG A 85 14.97 -4.55 0.90
C ARG A 85 15.04 -4.89 2.40
N GLY A 86 13.90 -4.92 3.08
CA GLY A 86 13.81 -5.23 4.51
C GLY A 86 14.33 -6.64 4.85
N ALA A 87 14.03 -7.62 4.01
CA ALA A 87 14.54 -8.98 4.14
C ALA A 87 16.07 -9.03 3.99
N LEU A 88 16.63 -8.35 2.98
CA LEU A 88 18.08 -8.26 2.82
C LEU A 88 18.77 -7.56 4.00
N ASN A 89 18.19 -6.45 4.50
CA ASN A 89 18.67 -5.77 5.70
C ASN A 89 18.69 -6.71 6.91
N SER A 90 17.70 -7.60 7.01
CA SER A 90 17.60 -8.57 8.10
C SER A 90 18.71 -9.63 8.00
N VAL A 91 18.96 -10.16 6.80
CA VAL A 91 20.09 -11.09 6.54
C VAL A 91 21.43 -10.43 6.90
N TYR A 92 21.63 -9.19 6.45
CA TYR A 92 22.84 -8.43 6.79
C TYR A 92 22.97 -8.18 8.30
N GLY A 93 21.89 -7.82 8.98
CA GLY A 93 21.88 -7.57 10.43
C GLY A 93 22.26 -8.81 11.24
N VAL A 94 21.72 -9.99 10.87
CA VAL A 94 22.09 -11.28 11.48
C VAL A 94 23.58 -11.56 11.25
N TYR A 95 24.05 -11.45 10.00
CA TYR A 95 25.46 -11.64 9.66
C TYR A 95 26.39 -10.70 10.46
N HIS A 96 26.07 -9.41 10.50
CA HIS A 96 26.83 -8.40 11.24
C HIS A 96 26.90 -8.74 12.73
N SER A 97 25.76 -9.08 13.35
CA SER A 97 25.69 -9.47 14.76
C SER A 97 26.59 -10.66 15.07
N HIS A 98 26.58 -11.71 14.24
CA HIS A 98 27.49 -12.84 14.41
C HIS A 98 28.96 -12.44 14.27
N ALA A 99 29.32 -11.62 13.28
CA ALA A 99 30.70 -11.18 13.08
C ALA A 99 31.24 -10.36 14.27
N VAL A 100 30.38 -9.57 14.92
CA VAL A 100 30.74 -8.72 16.06
C VAL A 100 30.81 -9.54 17.36
N HIS A 101 29.75 -10.28 17.68
CA HIS A 101 29.53 -10.84 19.02
C HIS A 101 29.82 -12.34 19.15
N ASP A 102 29.72 -13.10 18.07
CA ASP A 102 29.87 -14.55 18.13
C ASP A 102 31.34 -14.96 17.96
N ARG A 103 31.81 -15.87 18.81
CA ARG A 103 33.14 -16.48 18.67
C ARG A 103 33.12 -17.60 17.64
N ASN A 104 31.95 -18.13 17.31
CA ASN A 104 31.76 -19.09 16.23
C ASN A 104 31.68 -18.35 14.91
N ARG A 105 32.31 -18.90 13.87
CA ARG A 105 32.23 -18.33 12.52
C ARG A 105 30.77 -18.44 12.04
N PRO A 106 30.17 -17.35 11.53
CA PRO A 106 28.86 -17.43 10.91
C PRO A 106 28.90 -18.48 9.78
N ASP A 107 27.79 -19.19 9.58
CA ASP A 107 27.63 -20.06 8.41
C ASP A 107 27.60 -19.19 7.15
N ILE A 108 28.79 -18.99 6.57
CA ILE A 108 28.98 -18.11 5.42
C ILE A 108 28.17 -18.59 4.22
N GLU A 109 28.03 -19.90 4.03
CA GLU A 109 27.28 -20.43 2.88
C GLU A 109 25.78 -20.15 3.04
N SER A 110 25.24 -20.30 4.25
CA SER A 110 23.85 -19.88 4.53
C SER A 110 23.65 -18.39 4.29
N VAL A 111 24.56 -17.54 4.77
CA VAL A 111 24.49 -16.08 4.56
C VAL A 111 24.55 -15.73 3.07
N VAL A 112 25.45 -16.37 2.30
CA VAL A 112 25.55 -16.16 0.85
C VAL A 112 24.25 -16.57 0.16
N ALA A 113 23.70 -17.74 0.49
CA ALA A 113 22.48 -18.25 -0.12
C ALA A 113 21.29 -17.31 0.16
N ASP A 114 21.11 -16.90 1.41
CA ASP A 114 20.03 -16.00 1.80
C ASP A 114 20.20 -14.61 1.19
N ALA A 115 21.39 -14.01 1.28
CA ALA A 115 21.63 -12.70 0.69
C ALA A 115 21.41 -12.72 -0.83
N THR A 116 21.89 -13.76 -1.51
CA THR A 116 21.71 -13.91 -2.96
C THR A 116 20.24 -14.07 -3.34
N LYS A 117 19.47 -14.85 -2.58
CA LYS A 117 18.02 -14.99 -2.73
C LYS A 117 17.30 -13.66 -2.57
N GLU A 118 17.66 -12.86 -1.56
CA GLU A 118 17.03 -11.55 -1.35
C GLU A 118 17.42 -10.52 -2.42
N VAL A 119 18.68 -10.53 -2.90
CA VAL A 119 19.12 -9.71 -4.04
C VAL A 119 18.36 -10.09 -5.31
N PHE A 120 18.15 -11.39 -5.54
CA PHE A 120 17.33 -11.88 -6.64
C PHE A 120 15.90 -11.32 -6.53
N ALA A 121 15.25 -11.50 -5.37
CA ALA A 121 13.89 -11.00 -5.13
C ALA A 121 13.79 -9.48 -5.34
N PHE A 122 14.76 -8.71 -4.82
CA PHE A 122 14.82 -7.26 -4.99
C PHE A 122 14.92 -6.84 -6.46
N SER A 123 15.79 -7.50 -7.25
CA SER A 123 15.98 -7.18 -8.67
C SER A 123 14.71 -7.40 -9.51
N PHE A 124 13.93 -8.43 -9.19
CA PHE A 124 12.64 -8.68 -9.83
C PHE A 124 11.58 -7.69 -9.37
N ALA A 125 11.52 -7.38 -8.07
CA ALA A 125 10.61 -6.37 -7.54
C ALA A 125 10.86 -4.98 -8.16
N ALA A 126 12.13 -4.62 -8.38
CA ALA A 126 12.51 -3.38 -9.04
C ALA A 126 11.97 -3.31 -10.47
N LEU A 127 12.08 -4.40 -11.25
CA LEU A 127 11.51 -4.47 -12.59
C LEU A 127 9.98 -4.36 -12.56
N SER A 128 9.31 -5.09 -11.67
CA SER A 128 7.85 -5.02 -11.53
C SER A 128 7.39 -3.60 -11.20
N LEU A 129 8.14 -2.86 -10.39
CA LEU A 129 7.86 -1.45 -10.12
C LEU A 129 8.02 -0.58 -11.38
N VAL A 130 9.06 -0.79 -12.18
CA VAL A 130 9.25 -0.08 -13.45
C VAL A 130 8.08 -0.36 -14.41
N GLU A 131 7.64 -1.61 -14.52
CA GLU A 131 6.49 -1.99 -15.35
C GLU A 131 5.18 -1.39 -14.83
N ALA A 132 4.98 -1.35 -13.51
CA ALA A 132 3.84 -0.68 -12.91
C ALA A 132 3.80 0.81 -13.25
N TYR A 133 4.94 1.51 -13.16
CA TYR A 133 5.04 2.90 -13.59
C TYR A 133 4.80 3.10 -15.09
N ARG A 134 5.31 2.20 -15.95
CA ARG A 134 5.02 2.28 -17.40
C ARG A 134 3.54 2.15 -17.70
N ARG A 135 2.84 1.25 -16.99
CA ARG A 135 1.38 1.10 -17.11
C ARG A 135 0.63 2.32 -16.58
N PHE A 136 1.12 2.92 -15.49
CA PHE A 136 0.61 4.19 -14.99
C PHE A 136 0.74 5.31 -16.04
N GLU A 137 1.92 5.47 -16.63
CA GLU A 137 2.16 6.44 -17.71
C GLU A 137 1.23 6.21 -18.92
N SER A 138 1.03 4.95 -19.34
CA SER A 138 0.18 4.65 -20.49
C SER A 138 -1.30 4.93 -20.25
N THR A 139 -1.74 4.90 -18.98
CA THR A 139 -3.14 5.12 -18.62
C THR A 139 -3.49 6.61 -18.50
N ALA A 140 -2.50 7.47 -18.30
CA ALA A 140 -2.67 8.92 -18.24
C ALA A 140 -1.61 9.65 -19.10
N PRO A 141 -1.79 9.70 -20.44
CA PRO A 141 -0.80 10.30 -21.33
C PRO A 141 -0.52 11.79 -21.03
N ASN A 142 -1.51 12.50 -20.52
CA ASN A 142 -1.42 13.91 -20.11
C ASN A 142 -0.40 14.16 -18.98
N ILE A 143 -0.08 13.16 -18.15
CA ILE A 143 0.90 13.29 -17.06
C ILE A 143 2.28 12.73 -17.41
N SER A 144 2.42 12.00 -18.53
CA SER A 144 3.66 11.30 -18.87
C SER A 144 4.87 12.24 -19.00
N ALA A 145 4.69 13.44 -19.54
CA ALA A 145 5.78 14.42 -19.65
C ALA A 145 6.34 14.84 -18.27
N ARG A 146 5.45 15.17 -17.33
CA ARG A 146 5.82 15.55 -15.95
C ARG A 146 6.44 14.37 -15.19
N PHE A 147 5.85 13.18 -15.33
CA PHE A 147 6.40 11.97 -14.73
C PHE A 147 7.81 11.67 -15.24
N ASN A 148 8.03 11.76 -16.55
CA ASN A 148 9.34 11.53 -17.15
C ASN A 148 10.38 12.57 -16.71
N GLN A 149 9.98 13.82 -16.54
CA GLN A 149 10.83 14.86 -15.97
C GLN A 149 11.24 14.52 -14.54
N LEU A 150 10.28 14.19 -13.67
CA LEU A 150 10.55 13.78 -12.28
C LEU A 150 11.46 12.55 -12.22
N ARG A 151 11.20 11.54 -13.05
CA ARG A 151 12.03 10.33 -13.12
C ARG A 151 13.48 10.67 -13.45
N ARG A 152 13.74 11.57 -14.41
CA ARG A 152 15.10 12.01 -14.76
C ARG A 152 15.75 12.86 -13.67
N GLU A 153 14.96 13.66 -12.96
CA GLU A 153 15.44 14.46 -11.83
C GLU A 153 15.91 13.58 -10.66
N ILE A 154 15.21 12.48 -10.40
CA ILE A 154 15.51 11.56 -9.29
C ILE A 154 16.60 10.55 -9.70
N PHE A 155 16.44 9.91 -10.85
CA PHE A 155 17.43 8.97 -11.40
C PHE A 155 18.45 9.70 -12.27
N ARG A 156 19.17 10.67 -11.67
CA ARG A 156 20.19 11.48 -12.38
C ARG A 156 21.34 10.63 -12.92
N ASN A 157 21.69 9.57 -12.20
CA ASN A 157 22.70 8.61 -12.62
C ASN A 157 22.02 7.37 -13.20
N PRO A 158 21.89 7.25 -14.53
CA PRO A 158 21.25 6.10 -15.16
C PRO A 158 22.04 4.79 -14.95
N LEU A 159 23.35 4.87 -14.65
CA LEU A 159 24.20 3.70 -14.49
C LEU A 159 23.71 2.76 -13.39
N LEU A 160 23.27 3.30 -12.24
CA LEU A 160 22.73 2.50 -11.13
C LEU A 160 21.42 1.81 -11.50
N SER A 161 20.46 2.54 -12.08
CA SER A 161 19.18 1.95 -12.49
C SER A 161 19.35 0.87 -13.55
N ASN A 162 20.25 1.10 -14.51
CA ASN A 162 20.57 0.12 -15.55
C ASN A 162 21.27 -1.10 -14.98
N PHE A 163 22.16 -0.93 -14.00
CA PHE A 163 22.80 -2.04 -13.30
C PHE A 163 21.77 -2.94 -12.61
N ILE A 164 20.84 -2.37 -11.83
CA ILE A 164 19.78 -3.14 -11.15
C ILE A 164 18.89 -3.88 -12.16
N GLN A 165 18.54 -3.23 -13.29
CA GLN A 165 17.73 -3.87 -14.33
C GLN A 165 18.47 -5.03 -15.01
N GLU A 166 19.76 -4.85 -15.33
CA GLU A 166 20.57 -5.90 -15.95
C GLU A 166 20.95 -7.02 -14.97
N LEU A 167 20.98 -6.74 -13.66
CA LEU A 167 21.21 -7.75 -12.62
C LEU A 167 20.11 -8.82 -12.68
N ARG A 168 18.85 -8.42 -12.80
CA ARG A 168 17.72 -9.33 -13.04
C ARG A 168 17.90 -10.13 -14.32
N ASN A 169 18.31 -9.48 -15.41
CA ASN A 169 18.52 -10.15 -16.70
C ASN A 169 19.63 -11.21 -16.61
N SER A 170 20.69 -10.92 -15.86
CA SER A 170 21.78 -11.86 -15.59
C SER A 170 21.28 -13.09 -14.82
N PHE A 171 20.47 -12.87 -13.77
CA PHE A 171 19.85 -13.95 -13.00
C PHE A 171 18.87 -14.80 -13.83
N SER A 172 18.10 -14.18 -14.73
CA SER A 172 17.06 -14.86 -15.50
C SER A 172 17.61 -15.79 -16.58
N HIS A 173 18.85 -15.59 -17.02
CA HIS A 173 19.31 -16.18 -18.28
C HIS A 173 20.63 -16.94 -18.20
N ARG A 174 21.51 -16.73 -17.20
CA ARG A 174 22.90 -17.20 -17.33
C ARG A 174 23.59 -17.60 -16.03
N ILE A 175 23.65 -16.70 -15.05
CA ILE A 175 24.54 -16.87 -13.89
C ILE A 175 23.87 -16.31 -12.65
N LEU A 176 23.89 -17.08 -11.57
CA LEU A 176 23.55 -16.59 -10.24
C LEU A 176 24.77 -15.86 -9.66
N ILE A 177 24.72 -14.53 -9.65
CA ILE A 177 25.75 -13.67 -9.05
C ILE A 177 25.56 -13.69 -7.53
N ALA A 178 26.53 -14.22 -6.81
CA ALA A 178 26.44 -14.37 -5.36
C ALA A 178 26.74 -13.05 -4.62
N ALA A 179 25.95 -12.75 -3.60
CA ALA A 179 26.24 -11.69 -2.64
C ALA A 179 27.11 -12.26 -1.51
N ARG A 180 28.41 -11.98 -1.53
CA ARG A 180 29.37 -12.59 -0.60
C ARG A 180 29.63 -11.70 0.62
N PRO A 181 29.61 -12.27 1.84
CA PRO A 181 30.00 -11.54 3.04
C PRO A 181 31.50 -11.26 3.04
N HIS A 182 31.84 -10.04 3.43
CA HIS A 182 33.21 -9.60 3.65
C HIS A 182 33.30 -8.92 5.00
N TYR A 183 34.31 -9.27 5.80
CA TYR A 183 34.58 -8.59 7.07
C TYR A 183 36.06 -8.32 7.26
N SER A 184 36.36 -7.24 7.97
CA SER A 184 37.70 -6.92 8.45
C SER A 184 37.63 -6.60 9.95
N VAL A 185 38.66 -7.03 10.67
CA VAL A 185 38.81 -6.76 12.11
C VAL A 185 40.03 -5.89 12.29
N LYS A 186 39.84 -4.67 12.80
CA LYS A 186 40.93 -3.81 13.25
C LYS A 186 41.06 -3.95 14.76
N LEU A 187 42.26 -4.30 15.20
CA LEU A 187 42.62 -4.45 16.62
C LEU A 187 43.42 -3.21 17.04
N ASP A 188 42.72 -2.09 17.23
CA ASP A 188 43.29 -0.88 17.83
C ASP A 188 42.97 -0.88 19.35
N ALA A 189 42.88 0.28 20.01
CA ALA A 189 42.52 0.39 21.42
C ALA A 189 41.12 -0.21 21.76
N GLN A 190 40.26 -0.35 20.74
CA GLN A 190 39.01 -1.10 20.79
C GLN A 190 38.92 -2.00 19.54
N ARG A 191 38.38 -3.21 19.68
CA ARG A 191 38.11 -4.12 18.56
C ARG A 191 37.01 -3.51 17.68
N THR A 192 37.35 -3.09 16.47
CA THR A 192 36.39 -2.62 15.46
C THR A 192 36.21 -3.70 14.40
N VAL A 193 34.96 -4.13 14.21
CA VAL A 193 34.60 -5.09 13.15
C VAL A 193 33.81 -4.34 12.08
N THR A 194 34.32 -4.35 10.86
CA THR A 194 33.61 -3.81 9.69
C THR A 194 33.12 -4.97 8.85
N THR A 195 31.84 -4.99 8.50
CA THR A 195 31.22 -6.01 7.66
C THR A 195 30.59 -5.39 6.42
N SER A 196 30.45 -6.16 5.36
CA SER A 196 29.77 -5.77 4.11
C SER A 196 29.27 -7.02 3.37
N LEU A 197 28.35 -6.84 2.45
CA LEU A 197 28.00 -7.83 1.43
C LEU A 197 28.48 -7.27 0.10
N GLN A 198 29.28 -8.03 -0.65
CA GLN A 198 29.90 -7.55 -1.89
C GLN A 198 29.60 -8.49 -3.05
N PHE A 199 29.38 -7.92 -4.23
CA PHE A 199 29.44 -8.69 -5.46
C PHE A 199 30.89 -8.93 -5.86
N ASP A 200 31.18 -10.16 -6.29
CA ASP A 200 32.48 -10.52 -6.86
C ASP A 200 32.58 -9.98 -8.30
N ARG A 201 33.57 -9.10 -8.55
CA ARG A 201 33.81 -8.50 -9.86
C ARG A 201 34.18 -9.55 -10.92
N GLU A 202 34.81 -10.66 -10.54
CA GLU A 202 35.09 -11.77 -11.46
C GLU A 202 33.82 -12.53 -11.83
N GLN A 203 32.87 -12.67 -10.91
CA GLN A 203 31.56 -13.23 -11.24
C GLN A 203 30.75 -12.30 -12.13
N LEU A 204 30.79 -10.99 -11.84
CA LEU A 204 30.13 -9.99 -12.67
C LEU A 204 30.72 -9.98 -14.08
N SER A 205 32.03 -10.06 -14.27
CA SER A 205 32.63 -10.02 -15.61
C SER A 205 32.22 -11.19 -16.53
N LYS A 206 31.77 -12.31 -15.95
CA LYS A 206 31.25 -13.48 -16.68
C LYS A 206 29.83 -13.28 -17.19
N ALA A 207 29.08 -12.32 -16.64
CA ALA A 207 27.72 -12.00 -17.08
C ALA A 207 27.72 -11.04 -18.29
N LYS A 208 26.64 -11.07 -19.07
CA LYS A 208 26.47 -10.17 -20.22
C LYS A 208 25.75 -8.92 -19.76
N TRP A 209 26.46 -7.79 -19.80
CA TRP A 209 25.96 -6.47 -19.42
C TRP A 209 25.81 -5.56 -20.63
N ASN A 210 24.87 -4.61 -20.58
CA ASN A 210 24.88 -3.44 -21.47
C ASN A 210 26.06 -2.49 -21.15
N SER A 211 26.30 -1.48 -22.00
CA SER A 211 27.44 -0.56 -21.83
C SER A 211 27.40 0.23 -20.53
N GLU A 212 26.22 0.69 -20.11
CA GLU A 212 26.03 1.49 -18.91
C GLU A 212 26.25 0.67 -17.62
N SER A 213 25.76 -0.56 -17.58
CA SER A 213 26.00 -1.47 -16.45
C SER A 213 27.45 -1.92 -16.36
N ARG A 214 28.16 -2.09 -17.50
CA ARG A 214 29.63 -2.32 -17.47
C ARG A 214 30.35 -1.10 -16.89
N GLN A 215 30.01 0.09 -17.37
CA GLN A 215 30.59 1.33 -16.85
C GLN A 215 30.34 1.47 -15.34
N PHE A 216 29.13 1.14 -14.86
CA PHE A 216 28.84 1.10 -13.43
C PHE A 216 29.79 0.16 -12.68
N ILE A 217 29.92 -1.09 -13.16
CA ILE A 217 30.78 -2.10 -12.55
C ILE A 217 32.24 -1.63 -12.55
N GLU A 218 32.72 -1.04 -13.64
CA GLU A 218 34.10 -0.62 -13.80
C GLU A 218 34.47 0.55 -12.88
N THR A 219 33.61 1.57 -12.83
CA THR A 219 33.84 2.83 -12.10
C THR A 219 33.53 2.76 -10.61
N THR A 220 32.74 1.78 -10.16
CA THR A 220 32.40 1.61 -8.75
C THR A 220 33.52 0.89 -8.01
N GLU A 221 34.18 1.56 -7.07
CA GLU A 221 35.31 1.02 -6.31
C GLU A 221 34.91 -0.24 -5.53
N THR A 222 33.86 -0.15 -4.70
CA THR A 222 33.33 -1.26 -3.92
C THR A 222 31.93 -1.60 -4.37
N LEU A 223 31.72 -2.84 -4.83
CA LEU A 223 30.41 -3.34 -5.23
C LEU A 223 29.61 -3.83 -4.02
N ASP A 224 29.45 -2.94 -3.04
CA ASP A 224 28.70 -3.22 -1.82
C ASP A 224 27.21 -3.32 -2.15
N VAL A 225 26.65 -4.51 -1.91
CA VAL A 225 25.27 -4.86 -2.22
C VAL A 225 24.29 -3.98 -1.44
N MET A 226 24.56 -3.73 -0.16
CA MET A 226 23.67 -2.94 0.71
C MET A 226 23.62 -1.48 0.25
N GLN A 227 24.78 -0.92 -0.11
CA GLN A 227 24.88 0.44 -0.61
C GLN A 227 24.18 0.59 -1.97
N ILE A 228 24.41 -0.34 -2.89
CA ILE A 228 23.81 -0.33 -4.24
C ILE A 228 22.28 -0.42 -4.14
N ILE A 229 21.77 -1.40 -3.39
CA ILE A 229 20.33 -1.61 -3.22
C ILE A 229 19.67 -0.45 -2.47
N SER A 230 20.30 0.06 -1.41
CA SER A 230 19.78 1.22 -0.68
C SER A 230 19.74 2.46 -1.56
N SER A 231 20.79 2.74 -2.32
CA SER A 231 20.83 3.90 -3.22
C SER A 231 19.72 3.83 -4.27
N TYR A 232 19.50 2.66 -4.88
CA TYR A 232 18.42 2.49 -5.84
C TYR A 232 17.05 2.63 -5.17
N PHE A 233 16.86 1.99 -4.01
CA PHE A 233 15.61 2.06 -3.27
C PHE A 233 15.28 3.50 -2.87
N ASP A 234 16.26 4.27 -2.41
CA ASP A 234 16.02 5.64 -1.96
C ASP A 234 15.55 6.53 -3.13
N CYS A 235 16.11 6.33 -4.34
CA CYS A 235 15.56 6.91 -5.57
C CYS A 235 14.12 6.44 -5.85
N ALA A 236 13.85 5.14 -5.77
CA ALA A 236 12.51 4.58 -6.01
C ALA A 236 11.48 5.08 -4.98
N ALA A 237 11.88 5.23 -3.73
CA ALA A 237 11.06 5.72 -2.63
C ALA A 237 10.78 7.21 -2.74
N ASP A 238 11.76 8.01 -3.17
CA ASP A 238 11.54 9.43 -3.46
C ASP A 238 10.56 9.60 -4.64
N LEU A 239 10.74 8.82 -5.72
CA LEU A 239 9.81 8.81 -6.84
C LEU A 239 8.41 8.41 -6.38
N HIS A 240 8.29 7.35 -5.58
CA HIS A 240 7.00 6.86 -5.07
C HIS A 240 6.29 7.89 -4.17
N ARG A 241 7.03 8.65 -3.37
CA ARG A 241 6.47 9.69 -2.51
C ARG A 241 5.94 10.89 -3.30
N ARG A 242 6.61 11.24 -4.40
CA ARG A 242 6.38 12.50 -5.12
C ARG A 242 5.50 12.36 -6.36
N TYR A 243 5.45 11.18 -7.00
CA TYR A 243 4.91 11.09 -8.36
C TYR A 243 3.44 11.52 -8.48
N LEU A 244 2.57 11.25 -7.49
CA LEU A 244 1.16 11.67 -7.54
C LEU A 244 0.99 13.18 -7.47
N THR A 245 1.74 13.83 -6.59
CA THR A 245 1.72 15.29 -6.39
C THR A 245 2.32 16.00 -7.61
N GLU A 246 3.51 15.60 -8.04
CA GLU A 246 4.26 16.27 -9.12
C GLU A 246 3.63 16.05 -10.51
N THR A 247 2.91 14.93 -10.70
CA THR A 247 2.10 14.75 -11.91
C THR A 247 0.82 15.57 -11.88
N GLY A 248 0.38 16.01 -10.70
CA GLY A 248 -0.90 16.68 -10.46
C GLY A 248 -2.09 15.73 -10.38
N LEU A 249 -1.87 14.41 -10.46
CA LEU A 249 -2.95 13.43 -10.42
C LEU A 249 -3.68 13.43 -9.08
N GLU A 250 -2.98 13.66 -7.96
CA GLU A 250 -3.61 13.75 -6.64
C GLU A 250 -4.62 14.90 -6.56
N HIS A 251 -4.49 15.92 -7.42
CA HIS A 251 -5.35 17.09 -7.49
C HIS A 251 -6.43 16.97 -8.57
N ASP A 252 -6.38 15.93 -9.40
CA ASP A 252 -7.35 15.73 -10.46
C ASP A 252 -8.77 15.50 -9.87
N PRO A 253 -9.79 16.25 -10.35
CA PRO A 253 -11.15 16.14 -9.81
C PRO A 253 -11.75 14.74 -9.94
N HIS A 254 -11.51 14.04 -11.04
CA HIS A 254 -12.05 12.69 -11.25
C HIS A 254 -11.32 11.68 -10.37
N PHE A 255 -10.01 11.79 -10.24
CA PHE A 255 -9.25 10.92 -9.34
C PHE A 255 -9.70 11.08 -7.88
N LYS A 256 -9.86 12.33 -7.42
CA LYS A 256 -10.40 12.64 -6.09
C LYS A 256 -11.82 12.10 -5.89
N ASP A 257 -12.69 12.20 -6.89
CA ASP A 257 -14.05 11.67 -6.80
C ASP A 257 -14.07 10.14 -6.66
N TYR A 258 -13.19 9.44 -7.38
CA TYR A 258 -13.03 7.99 -7.23
C TYR A 258 -12.61 7.61 -5.82
N LEU A 259 -11.60 8.28 -5.26
CA LEU A 259 -11.17 8.04 -3.87
C LEU A 259 -12.30 8.30 -2.87
N ARG A 260 -13.09 9.36 -3.07
CA ARG A 260 -14.26 9.64 -2.23
C ARG A 260 -15.33 8.54 -2.34
N LEU A 261 -15.53 7.97 -3.53
CA LEU A 261 -16.43 6.84 -3.73
C LEU A 261 -15.94 5.59 -2.98
N GLN A 262 -14.63 5.29 -3.01
CA GLN A 262 -14.04 4.20 -2.23
C GLN A 262 -14.25 4.39 -0.73
N MET A 263 -13.91 5.57 -0.21
CA MET A 263 -14.11 5.89 1.20
C MET A 263 -15.58 5.74 1.61
N ALA A 264 -16.52 6.16 0.76
CA ALA A 264 -17.94 6.02 1.04
C ALA A 264 -18.41 4.55 1.01
N ARG A 265 -17.85 3.70 0.13
CA ARG A 265 -18.10 2.25 0.14
C ARG A 265 -17.57 1.58 1.42
N GLU A 266 -16.36 1.92 1.83
CA GLU A 266 -15.75 1.40 3.07
C GLU A 266 -16.58 1.82 4.28
N ALA A 267 -16.97 3.10 4.34
CA ALA A 267 -17.81 3.62 5.42
C ALA A 267 -19.19 2.95 5.46
N ALA A 268 -19.85 2.76 4.31
CA ALA A 268 -21.10 2.00 4.20
C ALA A 268 -20.97 0.58 4.79
N SER A 269 -19.89 -0.12 4.45
CA SER A 269 -19.61 -1.46 4.98
C SER A 269 -19.38 -1.46 6.49
N HIS A 270 -18.66 -0.45 7.01
CA HIS A 270 -18.43 -0.28 8.43
C HIS A 270 -19.72 0.05 9.19
N GLU A 271 -20.59 0.89 8.63
CA GLU A 271 -21.89 1.24 9.21
C GLU A 271 -22.78 0.00 9.37
N LEU A 272 -22.86 -0.84 8.33
CA LEU A 272 -23.61 -2.10 8.38
C LEU A 272 -23.06 -3.06 9.44
N THR A 273 -21.73 -3.22 9.48
CA THR A 273 -21.07 -4.09 10.46
C THR A 273 -21.28 -3.58 11.88
N LEU A 274 -21.17 -2.27 12.11
CA LEU A 274 -21.42 -1.65 13.40
C LEU A 274 -22.89 -1.79 13.81
N GLY A 275 -23.84 -1.61 12.88
CA GLY A 275 -25.26 -1.83 13.13
C GLY A 275 -25.56 -3.26 13.61
N LEU A 276 -24.95 -4.27 12.96
CA LEU A 276 -25.06 -5.68 13.36
C LEU A 276 -24.45 -5.93 14.74
N VAL A 277 -23.26 -5.40 15.01
CA VAL A 277 -22.62 -5.49 16.33
C VAL A 277 -23.51 -4.85 17.40
N LEU A 278 -24.01 -3.63 17.16
CA LEU A 278 -24.89 -2.94 18.09
C LEU A 278 -26.16 -3.76 18.35
N GLN A 279 -26.79 -4.34 17.33
CA GLN A 279 -27.93 -5.22 17.50
C GLN A 279 -27.61 -6.48 18.32
N ALA A 280 -26.48 -7.14 18.04
CA ALA A 280 -26.04 -8.32 18.78
C ALA A 280 -25.68 -8.00 20.25
N THR A 281 -25.11 -6.83 20.51
CA THR A 281 -24.76 -6.37 21.86
C THR A 281 -25.95 -5.84 22.65
N LYS A 282 -27.08 -5.50 22.03
CA LYS A 282 -28.28 -5.09 22.79
C LYS A 282 -28.79 -6.18 23.73
N SER A 283 -28.56 -7.45 23.42
CA SER A 283 -29.01 -8.59 24.23
C SER A 283 -27.98 -9.06 25.27
N GLN A 284 -26.74 -8.61 25.17
CA GLN A 284 -25.65 -8.99 26.08
C GLN A 284 -25.13 -7.73 26.76
N ALA A 285 -25.14 -7.66 28.08
CA ALA A 285 -24.59 -6.53 28.84
C ALA A 285 -23.05 -6.50 28.77
N VAL A 286 -22.49 -6.39 27.56
CA VAL A 286 -21.06 -6.35 27.28
C VAL A 286 -20.58 -4.93 27.51
N ASN A 287 -19.64 -4.78 28.43
CA ASN A 287 -18.92 -3.52 28.61
C ASN A 287 -18.00 -3.31 27.39
N PRO A 288 -18.14 -2.22 26.60
CA PRO A 288 -17.33 -1.99 25.40
C PRO A 288 -15.90 -1.51 25.70
N TYR A 289 -15.64 -0.91 26.86
CA TYR A 289 -14.36 -0.26 27.20
C TYR A 289 -13.13 -1.19 27.18
N PRO A 290 -13.19 -2.43 27.68
CA PRO A 290 -12.07 -3.38 27.61
C PRO A 290 -11.64 -3.72 26.16
N HIS A 291 -12.53 -3.54 25.20
CA HIS A 291 -12.28 -3.88 23.79
C HIS A 291 -11.69 -2.72 22.98
N LEU A 292 -11.68 -1.49 23.50
CA LEU A 292 -11.18 -0.31 22.80
C LEU A 292 -9.71 -0.47 22.37
N ALA A 293 -8.90 -1.20 23.13
CA ALA A 293 -7.49 -1.45 22.80
C ALA A 293 -7.27 -2.21 21.48
N ARG A 294 -8.32 -2.85 20.93
CA ARG A 294 -8.26 -3.52 19.62
C ARG A 294 -8.44 -2.54 18.46
N TYR A 295 -9.04 -1.38 18.72
CA TYR A 295 -9.49 -0.45 17.68
C TYR A 295 -8.77 0.89 17.73
N PHE A 296 -8.08 1.20 18.82
CA PHE A 296 -7.41 2.47 19.05
C PHE A 296 -5.95 2.27 19.44
N THR A 297 -5.09 3.18 18.99
CA THR A 297 -3.69 3.25 19.38
C THR A 297 -3.54 3.62 20.85
N ALA A 298 -2.36 3.40 21.43
CA ALA A 298 -2.10 3.75 22.83
C ALA A 298 -2.34 5.24 23.12
N ASP A 299 -1.93 6.12 22.19
CA ASP A 299 -2.08 7.57 22.32
C ASP A 299 -3.56 7.99 22.24
N GLU A 300 -4.32 7.40 21.32
CA GLU A 300 -5.76 7.63 21.21
C GLU A 300 -6.49 7.16 22.48
N LEU A 301 -6.15 5.98 23.02
CA LEU A 301 -6.74 5.44 24.25
C LEU A 301 -6.44 6.31 25.46
N GLN A 302 -5.21 6.82 25.57
CA GLN A 302 -4.85 7.76 26.63
C GLN A 302 -5.74 9.00 26.58
N ARG A 303 -5.99 9.53 25.38
CA ARG A 303 -6.87 10.68 25.20
C ARG A 303 -8.33 10.36 25.50
N ILE A 304 -8.84 9.21 25.04
CA ILE A 304 -10.20 8.73 25.34
C ILE A 304 -10.43 8.61 26.86
N ARG A 305 -9.47 8.01 27.58
CA ARG A 305 -9.51 7.81 29.04
C ARG A 305 -9.30 9.10 29.85
N SER A 306 -8.89 10.19 29.20
CA SER A 306 -8.78 11.51 29.85
C SER A 306 -10.11 12.27 29.88
N LEU A 307 -11.11 11.79 29.14
CA LEU A 307 -12.48 12.32 29.14
C LEU A 307 -13.31 11.58 30.20
N ASP A 308 -14.33 12.24 30.73
CA ASP A 308 -15.21 11.64 31.74
C ASP A 308 -15.82 10.34 31.23
N ASP A 309 -15.72 9.29 32.05
CA ASP A 309 -16.24 7.97 31.70
C ASP A 309 -17.75 7.99 31.50
N HIS A 310 -18.21 7.25 30.48
CA HIS A 310 -19.61 7.20 30.07
C HIS A 310 -20.19 8.58 29.68
N SER A 311 -19.36 9.57 29.36
CA SER A 311 -19.86 10.87 28.90
C SER A 311 -20.13 10.90 27.40
N GLN A 312 -21.06 11.76 26.99
CA GLN A 312 -21.32 12.04 25.58
C GLN A 312 -20.05 12.51 24.86
N ALA A 313 -19.26 13.38 25.50
CA ALA A 313 -17.99 13.89 24.97
C ALA A 313 -16.98 12.77 24.70
N GLN A 314 -16.92 11.75 25.57
CA GLN A 314 -16.04 10.60 25.37
C GLN A 314 -16.47 9.77 24.15
N VAL A 315 -17.77 9.51 23.99
CA VAL A 315 -18.28 8.75 22.83
C VAL A 315 -18.20 9.55 21.53
N ASP A 316 -18.45 10.86 21.57
CA ASP A 316 -18.28 11.71 20.39
C ASP A 316 -16.82 11.81 19.95
N TYR A 317 -15.88 11.80 20.89
CA TYR A 317 -14.46 11.73 20.58
C TYR A 317 -14.09 10.39 19.92
N LEU A 318 -14.61 9.26 20.44
CA LEU A 318 -14.46 7.94 19.82
C LEU A 318 -14.99 7.92 18.38
N ILE A 319 -16.16 8.52 18.14
CA ILE A 319 -16.75 8.65 16.82
C ILE A 319 -15.85 9.51 15.93
N GLY A 320 -15.43 10.69 16.38
CA GLY A 320 -14.59 11.59 15.59
C GLY A 320 -13.24 10.99 15.17
N LEU A 321 -12.66 10.10 15.98
CA LEU A 321 -11.43 9.37 15.63
C LEU A 321 -11.62 8.35 14.50
N ARG A 322 -12.84 7.85 14.28
CA ARG A 322 -13.13 6.80 13.29
C ARG A 322 -14.08 7.24 12.19
N ASP A 323 -14.65 8.43 12.33
CA ASP A 323 -15.52 9.07 11.36
C ASP A 323 -15.17 10.58 11.23
N PRO A 324 -13.97 10.91 10.71
CA PRO A 324 -13.53 12.30 10.58
C PRO A 324 -14.34 13.10 9.55
N ILE A 325 -15.16 12.44 8.73
CA ILE A 325 -15.96 13.05 7.67
C ILE A 325 -17.47 13.10 8.01
N GLY A 326 -17.86 12.72 9.23
CA GLY A 326 -19.22 12.90 9.75
C GLY A 326 -20.27 12.03 9.08
N LEU A 327 -19.93 10.79 8.76
CA LEU A 327 -20.81 9.77 8.20
C LEU A 327 -21.66 9.03 9.24
N CYS A 328 -21.33 9.12 10.53
CA CYS A 328 -22.08 8.56 11.63
C CYS A 328 -23.44 9.27 11.72
N SER A 329 -24.50 8.57 11.33
CA SER A 329 -25.87 9.06 11.43
C SER A 329 -26.25 9.29 12.90
N ASP A 330 -27.19 10.21 13.15
CA ASP A 330 -27.67 10.48 14.52
C ASP A 330 -28.24 9.21 15.16
N GLU A 331 -28.86 8.34 14.38
CA GLU A 331 -29.42 7.08 14.86
C GLU A 331 -28.32 6.10 15.32
N LEU A 332 -27.21 6.03 14.58
CA LEU A 332 -26.03 5.24 14.94
C LEU A 332 -25.33 5.82 16.18
N ARG A 333 -25.21 7.14 16.25
CA ARG A 333 -24.66 7.86 17.41
C ARG A 333 -25.47 7.57 18.67
N GLN A 334 -26.81 7.58 18.58
CA GLN A 334 -27.69 7.17 19.68
C GLN A 334 -27.58 5.68 20.02
N GLY A 335 -27.26 4.82 19.04
CA GLY A 335 -26.93 3.42 19.28
C GLY A 335 -25.64 3.27 20.11
N LEU A 336 -24.61 4.05 19.77
CA LEU A 336 -23.34 4.08 20.49
C LEU A 336 -23.50 4.63 21.91
N TYR A 337 -24.24 5.72 22.11
CA TYR A 337 -24.52 6.23 23.46
C TYR A 337 -25.16 5.17 24.35
N ARG A 338 -26.10 4.39 23.82
CA ARG A 338 -26.71 3.26 24.56
C ARG A 338 -25.71 2.14 24.85
N LEU A 339 -24.87 1.77 23.87
CA LEU A 339 -23.83 0.75 24.05
C LEU A 339 -22.84 1.15 25.16
N PHE A 340 -22.41 2.41 25.16
CA PHE A 340 -21.47 2.97 26.13
C PHE A 340 -22.16 3.45 27.42
N GLN A 341 -23.46 3.22 27.59
CA GLN A 341 -24.23 3.57 28.80
C GLN A 341 -24.13 5.07 29.15
N VAL A 342 -24.13 5.94 28.15
CA VAL A 342 -24.14 7.38 28.36
C VAL A 342 -25.47 7.79 29.02
N PRO A 343 -25.45 8.56 30.13
CA PRO A 343 -26.66 9.04 30.79
C PRO A 343 -27.53 9.83 29.81
N SER A 344 -28.83 9.52 29.77
CA SER A 344 -29.83 10.16 28.90
C SER A 344 -30.14 11.58 29.32
#